data_AF-A0AAN8RG64-F1
#
_entry.id   AF-A0AAN8RG64-F1
#
_cell.length_a   1.000
_cell.length_b   1.000
_cell.length_c   1.000
_cell.angle_alpha   90.00
_cell.angle_beta   90.00
_cell.angle_gamma   90.00
#
_symmetry.space_group_name_H-M   'P 1'
#
loop_
_entity.id
_entity.type
_entity.pdbx_description
1 polymer ?
#
loop_
_entity_poly.entity_id
_entity_poly.type
_entity_poly.pdbx_seq_one_letter_code
_entity_poly.pdbx_strand_id
1 'polypeptide(L)'
;MPASLWLLPPPGVLHTTFQTLISKTLPPRIPGPVPDFQPHITISSGIPLTSASEFQKALDSINLDSSSSPPYIRFKRLRYGTALWTKITIEIHLSPSLVSLAVACRSALVPGCTEEDAKEWVQVYSTPAESGIQGFIPHLSLVYYGEDLDRTVMEAVRGDVSECGLVTEEIQLKGKSMKEMGGWVGGKLVIVDTTKPVEEWKDSILAERELEL
;
A
#
# COMPACT_ATOMS: atom_id res chain seq x y z
N MET A 1 1.94 16.85 0.06
CA MET A 1 1.15 16.32 1.20
C MET A 1 2.10 16.14 2.38
N PRO A 2 1.65 16.18 3.64
CA PRO A 2 2.50 15.79 4.78
C PRO A 2 3.04 14.36 4.60
N ALA A 3 4.05 13.96 5.36
CA ALA A 3 4.66 12.64 5.24
C ALA A 3 3.64 11.49 5.42
N SER A 4 3.97 10.35 4.83
CA SER A 4 3.17 9.12 4.88
C SER A 4 4.02 7.97 5.42
N LEU A 5 3.38 7.07 6.18
CA LEU A 5 3.97 5.82 6.60
C LEU A 5 3.55 4.71 5.64
N TRP A 6 4.53 4.00 5.10
CA TRP A 6 4.34 2.93 4.13
C TRP A 6 4.84 1.59 4.68
N LEU A 7 4.17 0.51 4.30
CA LEU A 7 4.64 -0.86 4.45
C LEU A 7 5.11 -1.38 3.09
N LEU A 8 6.39 -1.74 3.01
CA LEU A 8 7.03 -2.28 1.82
C LEU A 8 7.03 -3.82 1.89
N PRO A 9 6.82 -4.52 0.76
CA PRO A 9 6.98 -5.96 0.73
C PRO A 9 8.44 -6.36 1.00
N PRO A 10 8.68 -7.50 1.67
CA PRO A 10 10.03 -8.04 1.87
C PRO A 10 10.80 -8.18 0.56
N PRO A 11 12.14 -8.07 0.58
CA PRO A 11 12.94 -8.32 -0.61
C PRO A 11 12.72 -9.75 -1.12
N GLY A 12 12.64 -9.90 -2.44
CA GLY A 12 12.43 -11.20 -3.07
C GLY A 12 11.65 -11.12 -4.38
N VAL A 13 11.13 -12.27 -4.80
CA VAL A 13 10.41 -12.41 -6.08
C VAL A 13 9.19 -11.50 -6.12
N LEU A 14 8.40 -11.44 -5.04
CA LEU A 14 7.18 -10.65 -5.02
C LEU A 14 7.45 -9.15 -5.14
N HIS A 15 8.42 -8.61 -4.39
CA HIS A 15 8.86 -7.23 -4.53
C HIS A 15 9.32 -6.93 -5.96
N THR A 16 10.16 -7.80 -6.54
CA THR A 16 10.70 -7.64 -7.90
C THR A 16 9.59 -7.66 -8.95
N THR A 17 8.59 -8.53 -8.78
CA THR A 17 7.42 -8.61 -9.66
C THR A 17 6.60 -7.33 -9.59
N PHE A 18 6.34 -6.80 -8.40
CA PHE A 18 5.62 -5.52 -8.29
C PHE A 18 6.39 -4.37 -8.92
N GLN A 19 7.69 -4.26 -8.64
CA GLN A 19 8.51 -3.22 -9.24
C GLN A 19 8.54 -3.33 -10.78
N THR A 20 8.61 -4.55 -11.31
CA THR A 20 8.57 -4.79 -12.77
C THR A 20 7.24 -4.37 -13.38
N LEU A 21 6.12 -4.69 -12.71
CA LEU A 21 4.79 -4.25 -13.14
C LEU A 21 4.69 -2.72 -13.18
N ILE A 22 5.09 -2.05 -12.09
CA ILE A 22 5.00 -0.60 -11.94
C ILE A 22 5.90 0.13 -12.94
N SER A 23 7.18 -0.28 -13.07
CA SER A 23 8.16 0.49 -13.85
C SER A 23 8.22 0.13 -15.34
N LYS A 24 7.79 -1.09 -15.72
CA LYS A 24 8.09 -1.63 -17.07
C LYS A 24 6.87 -2.19 -17.78
N THR A 25 6.09 -3.02 -17.11
CA THR A 25 5.04 -3.80 -17.79
C THR A 25 3.78 -2.98 -18.04
N LEU A 26 3.28 -2.27 -17.03
CA LEU A 26 2.01 -1.56 -17.12
C LEU A 26 2.11 -0.18 -17.78
N PRO A 27 3.16 0.64 -17.59
CA PRO A 27 3.23 1.98 -18.21
C PRO A 27 3.00 2.00 -19.73
N PRO A 28 3.57 1.09 -20.54
CA PRO A 28 3.31 1.06 -21.98
C PRO A 28 1.86 0.77 -22.37
N ARG A 29 1.02 0.28 -21.46
CA ARG A 29 -0.42 0.07 -21.69
C ARG A 29 -1.26 1.30 -21.45
N ILE A 30 -0.72 2.29 -20.74
CA ILE A 30 -1.47 3.47 -20.32
C ILE A 30 -1.31 4.57 -21.39
N PRO A 31 -2.39 5.25 -21.82
CA PRO A 31 -2.33 6.24 -22.91
C PRO A 31 -1.51 7.51 -22.64
N GLY A 32 -0.88 7.64 -21.47
CA GLY A 32 -0.16 8.83 -21.05
C GLY A 32 0.98 8.50 -20.07
N PRO A 33 1.70 9.54 -19.60
CA PRO A 33 2.81 9.34 -18.69
C PRO A 33 2.32 8.74 -17.37
N VAL A 34 3.05 7.75 -16.88
CA VAL A 34 2.84 7.11 -15.58
C VAL A 34 4.12 7.27 -14.78
N PRO A 35 4.08 7.86 -13.57
CA PRO A 35 5.26 8.00 -12.75
C PRO A 35 5.71 6.63 -12.22
N ASP A 36 7.04 6.48 -12.07
CA ASP A 36 7.62 5.32 -11.40
C ASP A 36 7.64 5.52 -9.88
N PHE A 37 7.41 4.45 -9.12
CA PHE A 37 7.44 4.46 -7.67
C PHE A 37 7.75 3.06 -7.10
N GLN A 38 8.14 3.02 -5.83
CA GLN A 38 8.38 1.75 -5.13
C GLN A 38 7.07 1.08 -4.69
N PRO A 39 6.95 -0.26 -4.73
CA PRO A 39 5.76 -0.95 -4.28
C PRO A 39 5.55 -0.77 -2.77
N HIS A 40 4.36 -0.31 -2.38
CA HIS A 40 4.04 -0.05 -0.98
C HIS A 40 2.53 -0.16 -0.71
N ILE A 41 2.20 -0.31 0.57
CA ILE A 41 0.87 -0.08 1.15
C ILE A 41 0.97 1.15 2.05
N THR A 42 0.13 2.15 1.85
CA THR A 42 0.06 3.27 2.79
C THR A 42 -0.64 2.84 4.08
N ILE A 43 0.09 2.83 5.19
CA ILE A 43 -0.41 2.49 6.53
C ILE A 43 -1.01 3.70 7.23
N SER A 44 -0.38 4.87 7.10
CA SER A 44 -0.92 6.13 7.63
C SER A 44 -0.44 7.30 6.78
N SER A 45 -1.10 8.45 6.92
CA SER A 45 -0.78 9.71 6.25
C SER A 45 -1.20 10.88 7.15
N GLY A 46 -0.69 12.06 6.86
CA GLY A 46 -0.91 13.22 7.73
C GLY A 46 0.18 13.42 8.77
N ILE A 47 1.35 12.82 8.58
CA ILE A 47 2.46 12.89 9.53
C ILE A 47 3.20 14.22 9.29
N PRO A 48 3.28 15.13 10.28
CA PRO A 48 3.91 16.43 10.09
C PRO A 48 5.40 16.27 9.75
N LEU A 49 5.89 17.13 8.87
CA LEU A 49 7.32 17.19 8.55
C LEU A 49 8.10 17.81 9.73
N THR A 50 8.83 16.98 10.46
CA THR A 50 9.75 17.36 11.54
C THR A 50 11.18 16.93 11.17
N SER A 51 12.11 16.85 12.13
CA SER A 51 13.49 16.42 11.82
C SER A 51 13.59 14.89 11.62
N ALA A 52 14.55 14.44 10.79
CA ALA A 52 14.86 13.01 10.59
C ALA A 52 15.06 12.24 11.90
N SER A 53 15.76 12.84 12.87
CA SER A 53 16.03 12.22 14.17
C SER A 53 14.77 12.00 15.02
N GLU A 54 13.73 12.82 14.82
CA GLU A 54 12.45 12.66 15.49
C GLU A 54 11.61 11.57 14.82
N PHE A 55 11.69 11.42 13.50
CA PHE A 55 10.99 10.36 12.77
C PHE A 55 11.45 8.97 13.19
N GLN A 56 12.77 8.73 13.26
CA GLN A 56 13.26 7.42 13.66
C GLN A 56 12.86 7.10 15.10
N LYS A 57 13.02 8.04 16.03
CA LYS A 57 12.57 7.88 17.42
C LYS A 57 11.08 7.59 17.52
N ALA A 58 10.26 8.30 16.75
CA ALA A 58 8.81 8.08 16.72
C ALA A 58 8.49 6.68 16.19
N LEU A 59 9.11 6.26 15.09
CA LEU A 59 8.91 4.93 14.49
C LEU A 59 9.37 3.78 15.40
N ASP A 60 10.49 3.94 16.09
CA ASP A 60 11.02 2.96 17.05
C ASP A 60 10.14 2.87 18.31
N SER A 61 9.51 3.97 18.71
CA SER A 61 8.64 4.01 19.90
C SER A 61 7.29 3.31 19.72
N ILE A 62 6.90 2.99 18.49
CA ILE A 62 5.63 2.30 18.22
C ILE A 62 5.70 0.90 18.83
N ASN A 63 4.82 0.63 19.80
CA ASN A 63 4.70 -0.67 20.42
C ASN A 63 3.98 -1.66 19.48
N LEU A 64 4.79 -2.44 18.75
CA LEU A 64 4.31 -3.49 17.86
C LEU A 64 4.15 -4.84 18.56
N ASP A 65 4.58 -4.98 19.82
CA ASP A 65 4.52 -6.24 20.58
C ASP A 65 3.07 -6.66 20.86
N SER A 66 2.13 -5.71 20.80
CA SER A 66 0.69 -5.99 20.85
C SER A 66 0.19 -6.78 19.63
N SER A 67 0.90 -6.72 18.51
CA SER A 67 0.69 -7.61 17.37
C SER A 67 1.54 -8.86 17.56
N SER A 68 0.96 -9.91 18.14
CA SER A 68 1.61 -11.20 18.43
C SER A 68 2.24 -11.92 17.21
N SER A 69 2.21 -11.30 16.03
CA SER A 69 2.69 -11.80 14.75
C SER A 69 2.96 -10.63 13.79
N PRO A 70 3.93 -10.75 12.87
CA PRO A 70 4.14 -9.76 11.81
C PRO A 70 2.87 -9.55 10.96
N PRO A 71 2.71 -8.38 10.30
CA PRO A 71 1.53 -8.13 9.47
C PRO A 71 1.41 -9.18 8.37
N TYR A 72 0.21 -9.73 8.20
CA TYR A 72 -0.09 -10.68 7.14
C TYR A 72 -0.92 -9.99 6.07
N ILE A 73 -0.35 -9.91 4.86
CA ILE A 73 -0.96 -9.27 3.71
C ILE A 73 -1.50 -10.35 2.78
N ARG A 74 -2.77 -10.22 2.39
CA ARG A 74 -3.42 -11.11 1.42
C ARG A 74 -4.11 -10.29 0.35
N PHE A 75 -3.90 -10.63 -0.92
CA PHE A 75 -4.50 -9.93 -2.05
C PHE A 75 -5.93 -10.40 -2.27
N LYS A 76 -6.85 -9.43 -2.33
CA LYS A 76 -8.27 -9.67 -2.55
C LYS A 76 -8.61 -9.66 -4.02
N ARG A 77 -8.37 -8.54 -4.71
CA ARG A 77 -8.70 -8.36 -6.13
C ARG A 77 -7.97 -7.19 -6.76
N LEU A 78 -7.93 -7.19 -8.09
CA LEU A 78 -7.49 -6.04 -8.88
C LEU A 78 -8.64 -5.03 -8.99
N ARG A 79 -8.37 -3.76 -8.73
CA ARG A 79 -9.33 -2.66 -8.80
C ARG A 79 -8.91 -1.63 -9.84
N TYR A 80 -9.92 -1.06 -10.49
CA TYR A 80 -9.80 0.11 -11.34
C TYR A 80 -10.58 1.25 -10.68
N GLY A 81 -9.86 2.27 -10.23
CA GLY A 81 -10.44 3.46 -9.59
C GLY A 81 -10.58 4.63 -10.55
N THR A 82 -11.22 5.69 -10.08
CA THR A 82 -11.41 6.93 -10.86
C THR A 82 -10.36 7.98 -10.53
N ALA A 83 -9.75 7.94 -9.34
CA ALA A 83 -8.78 8.93 -8.89
C ALA A 83 -7.34 8.59 -9.27
N LEU A 84 -6.48 9.61 -9.33
CA LEU A 84 -5.05 9.52 -9.68
C LEU A 84 -4.33 8.41 -8.88
N TRP A 85 -4.44 8.44 -7.56
CA TRP A 85 -3.69 7.56 -6.64
C TRP A 85 -4.24 6.13 -6.55
N THR A 86 -5.44 5.89 -7.08
CA THR A 86 -6.14 4.61 -6.97
C THR A 86 -6.56 4.07 -8.33
N LYS A 87 -5.93 4.52 -9.42
CA LYS A 87 -6.33 4.18 -10.78
C LYS A 87 -6.26 2.69 -11.06
N ILE A 88 -5.12 2.04 -10.80
CA ILE A 88 -5.01 0.57 -10.82
C ILE A 88 -4.34 0.14 -9.52
N THR A 89 -5.05 -0.65 -8.72
CA THR A 89 -4.57 -1.11 -7.41
C THR A 89 -4.92 -2.57 -7.15
N ILE A 90 -4.16 -3.22 -6.29
CA ILE A 90 -4.54 -4.49 -5.67
C ILE A 90 -5.19 -4.15 -4.33
N GLU A 91 -6.48 -4.46 -4.18
CA GLU A 91 -7.19 -4.38 -2.90
C GLU A 91 -6.67 -5.48 -1.96
N ILE A 92 -6.47 -5.13 -0.70
CA ILE A 92 -5.88 -6.00 0.31
C ILE A 92 -6.93 -6.33 1.37
N HIS A 93 -6.89 -7.55 1.90
CA HIS A 93 -7.73 -7.89 3.05
C HIS A 93 -7.31 -7.13 4.31
N LEU A 94 -8.29 -6.62 5.05
CA LEU A 94 -8.11 -6.16 6.42
C LEU A 94 -7.91 -7.37 7.35
N SER A 95 -6.68 -7.87 7.42
CA SER A 95 -6.31 -8.88 8.41
C SER A 95 -6.21 -8.25 9.80
N PRO A 96 -6.45 -9.02 10.89
CA PRO A 96 -6.29 -8.49 12.25
C PRO A 96 -4.91 -7.88 12.50
N SER A 97 -3.83 -8.50 12.00
CA SER A 97 -2.47 -7.98 12.18
C SER A 97 -2.21 -6.68 11.41
N LEU A 98 -2.76 -6.52 10.20
CA LEU A 98 -2.67 -5.26 9.45
C LEU A 98 -3.49 -4.15 10.12
N VAL A 99 -4.67 -4.48 10.66
CA VAL A 99 -5.51 -3.54 11.41
C VAL A 99 -4.78 -3.07 12.67
N SER A 100 -4.25 -3.98 13.48
CA SER A 100 -3.48 -3.63 14.68
C SER A 100 -2.26 -2.75 14.35
N LEU A 101 -1.53 -3.06 13.28
CA LEU A 101 -0.42 -2.25 12.80
C LEU A 101 -0.89 -0.83 12.43
N ALA A 102 -1.95 -0.71 11.64
CA ALA A 102 -2.48 0.58 11.20
C ALA A 102 -2.96 1.44 12.38
N VAL A 103 -3.64 0.84 13.36
CA VAL A 103 -4.06 1.53 14.60
C VAL A 103 -2.85 2.04 15.37
N ALA A 104 -1.89 1.16 15.69
CA ALA A 104 -0.71 1.50 16.49
C ALA A 104 0.13 2.60 15.80
N CYS A 105 0.32 2.50 14.49
CA CYS A 105 1.07 3.49 13.75
C CYS A 105 0.35 4.84 13.67
N ARG A 106 -0.96 4.84 13.44
CA ARG A 106 -1.71 6.09 13.28
C ARG A 106 -1.81 6.88 14.58
N SER A 107 -2.14 6.22 15.69
CA SER A 107 -2.22 6.89 17.00
C SER A 107 -0.87 7.41 17.49
N ALA A 108 0.23 6.73 17.13
CA ALA A 108 1.57 7.18 17.49
C ALA A 108 2.10 8.35 16.64
N LEU A 109 1.77 8.38 15.34
CA LEU A 109 2.43 9.30 14.40
C LEU A 109 1.58 10.50 13.96
N VAL A 110 0.26 10.46 14.14
CA VAL A 110 -0.64 11.54 13.71
C VAL A 110 -1.00 12.41 14.92
N PRO A 111 -0.64 13.71 14.91
CA PRO A 111 -0.93 14.61 16.03
C PRO A 111 -2.42 14.66 16.35
N GLY A 112 -2.75 14.51 17.64
CA GLY A 112 -4.13 14.57 18.12
C GLY A 112 -5.00 13.35 17.78
N CYS A 113 -4.44 12.30 17.14
CA CYS A 113 -5.16 11.06 16.91
C CYS A 113 -4.99 10.13 18.11
N THR A 114 -6.08 9.83 18.82
CA THR A 114 -6.07 8.82 19.88
C THR A 114 -6.09 7.40 19.32
N GLU A 115 -5.90 6.39 20.17
CA GLU A 115 -6.05 4.99 19.78
C GLU A 115 -7.50 4.67 19.39
N GLU A 116 -8.47 5.25 20.10
CA GLU A 116 -9.90 5.15 19.80
C GLU A 116 -10.22 5.74 18.41
N ASP A 117 -9.72 6.95 18.10
CA ASP A 117 -9.89 7.56 16.78
C ASP A 117 -9.31 6.67 15.67
N ALA A 118 -8.13 6.08 15.92
CA ALA A 118 -7.48 5.19 14.97
C ALA A 118 -8.26 3.88 14.79
N LYS A 119 -8.84 3.32 15.87
CA LYS A 119 -9.72 2.14 15.82
C LYS A 119 -10.99 2.42 15.03
N GLU A 120 -11.62 3.58 15.19
CA GLU A 120 -12.79 3.94 14.39
C GLU A 120 -12.41 4.09 12.90
N TRP A 121 -11.30 4.78 12.62
CA TRP A 121 -10.80 5.00 11.26
C TRP A 121 -10.56 3.70 10.48
N VAL A 122 -10.02 2.65 11.12
CA VAL A 122 -9.81 1.36 10.45
C VAL A 122 -11.10 0.57 10.20
N GLN A 123 -12.20 0.87 10.89
CA GLN A 123 -13.51 0.23 10.65
C GLN A 123 -14.28 0.89 9.50
N VAL A 124 -13.94 2.13 9.13
CA VAL A 124 -14.59 2.82 8.02
C VAL A 124 -14.11 2.22 6.70
N TYR A 125 -14.86 1.25 6.17
CA TYR A 125 -14.58 0.62 4.87
C TYR A 125 -15.39 1.25 3.74
N SER A 126 -15.24 2.56 3.56
CA SER A 126 -15.89 3.28 2.46
C SER A 126 -14.94 4.33 1.91
N THR A 127 -14.92 4.47 0.58
CA THR A 127 -14.10 5.52 -0.02
C THR A 127 -14.70 6.89 0.35
N PRO A 128 -13.89 7.96 0.45
CA PRO A 128 -14.43 9.31 0.62
C PRO A 128 -15.46 9.70 -0.46
N ALA A 129 -15.35 9.11 -1.66
CA ALA A 129 -16.31 9.29 -2.74
C ALA A 129 -17.68 8.64 -2.47
N GLU A 130 -17.73 7.60 -1.64
CA GLU A 130 -18.96 6.85 -1.32
C GLU A 130 -19.62 7.35 -0.02
N SER A 131 -18.85 7.71 0.99
CA SER A 131 -19.38 8.07 2.32
C SER A 131 -19.04 9.48 2.80
N GLY A 132 -18.12 10.18 2.12
CA GLY A 132 -17.56 11.43 2.62
C GLY A 132 -16.63 11.27 3.83
N ILE A 133 -16.43 10.05 4.33
CA ILE A 133 -15.60 9.76 5.50
C ILE A 133 -14.34 9.03 5.04
N GLN A 134 -13.17 9.55 5.44
CA GLN A 134 -11.90 8.92 5.14
C GLN A 134 -11.65 7.77 6.11
N GLY A 135 -11.57 6.54 5.58
CA GLY A 135 -11.22 5.35 6.35
C GLY A 135 -9.93 4.67 5.87
N PHE A 136 -9.53 3.59 6.54
CA PHE A 136 -8.40 2.77 6.13
C PHE A 136 -8.81 1.76 5.05
N ILE A 137 -8.37 1.98 3.82
CA ILE A 137 -8.59 1.06 2.71
C ILE A 137 -7.21 0.59 2.21
N PRO A 138 -6.69 -0.53 2.75
CA PRO A 138 -5.36 -0.99 2.36
C PRO A 138 -5.38 -1.46 0.91
N HIS A 139 -4.44 -0.93 0.15
CA HIS A 139 -4.22 -1.30 -1.23
C HIS A 139 -2.75 -1.11 -1.60
N LEU A 140 -2.31 -1.83 -2.63
CA LEU A 140 -1.03 -1.62 -3.29
C LEU A 140 -1.30 -1.04 -4.67
N SER A 141 -0.81 0.17 -4.92
CA SER A 141 -0.99 0.80 -6.24
C SER A 141 -0.02 0.22 -7.25
N LEU A 142 -0.52 -0.01 -8.46
CA LEU A 142 0.25 -0.47 -9.61
C LEU A 142 0.44 0.62 -10.65
N VAL A 143 -0.52 1.55 -10.75
CA VAL A 143 -0.47 2.70 -11.67
C VAL A 143 -1.12 3.90 -11.01
N TYR A 144 -0.45 5.06 -11.09
CA TYR A 144 -1.07 6.36 -10.89
C TYR A 144 -1.37 7.01 -12.23
N TYR A 145 -2.64 7.29 -12.49
CA TYR A 145 -3.07 7.94 -13.73
C TYR A 145 -4.41 8.64 -13.53
N GLY A 146 -4.58 9.83 -14.11
CA GLY A 146 -5.72 10.70 -13.80
C GLY A 146 -6.95 10.48 -14.69
N GLU A 147 -6.75 9.97 -15.90
CA GLU A 147 -7.82 9.89 -16.90
C GLU A 147 -8.50 8.51 -16.90
N ASP A 148 -9.58 8.39 -17.66
CA ASP A 148 -10.29 7.14 -17.82
C ASP A 148 -9.48 6.12 -18.63
N LEU A 149 -9.66 4.85 -18.29
CA LEU A 149 -9.08 3.73 -19.03
C LEU A 149 -10.19 3.06 -19.82
N ASP A 150 -9.91 2.70 -21.07
CA ASP A 150 -10.82 1.87 -21.83
C ASP A 150 -10.77 0.41 -21.34
N ARG A 151 -11.79 -0.35 -21.72
CA ARG A 151 -11.94 -1.76 -21.33
C ARG A 151 -10.80 -2.64 -21.86
N THR A 152 -10.25 -2.35 -23.04
CA THR A 152 -9.17 -3.12 -23.65
C THR A 152 -7.88 -2.98 -22.83
N VAL A 153 -7.56 -1.77 -22.39
CA VAL A 153 -6.44 -1.52 -21.47
C VAL A 153 -6.64 -2.28 -20.16
N MET A 154 -7.85 -2.21 -19.58
CA MET A 154 -8.14 -2.94 -18.34
C MET A 154 -7.97 -4.45 -18.49
N GLU A 155 -8.49 -5.05 -19.56
CA GLU A 155 -8.37 -6.48 -19.83
C GLU A 155 -6.90 -6.90 -20.04
N ALA A 156 -6.11 -6.08 -20.74
CA ALA A 156 -4.70 -6.35 -20.96
C ALA A 156 -3.87 -6.27 -19.66
N VAL A 157 -4.13 -5.26 -18.81
CA VAL A 157 -3.52 -5.15 -17.46
C VAL A 157 -3.85 -6.39 -16.62
N ARG A 158 -5.09 -6.87 -16.68
CA ARG A 158 -5.49 -8.09 -15.96
C ARG A 158 -4.72 -9.31 -16.46
N GLY A 159 -4.48 -9.39 -17.77
CA GLY A 159 -3.61 -10.40 -18.38
C GLY A 159 -2.21 -10.40 -17.77
N ASP A 160 -1.52 -9.26 -17.77
CA ASP A 160 -0.17 -9.14 -17.23
C ASP A 160 -0.05 -9.52 -15.75
N VAL A 161 -0.99 -9.02 -14.94
CA VAL A 161 -1.04 -9.34 -13.51
C VAL A 161 -1.18 -10.84 -13.31
N SER A 162 -1.99 -11.52 -14.13
CA SER A 162 -2.14 -12.97 -14.06
C SER A 162 -0.89 -13.72 -14.58
N GLU A 163 -0.26 -13.25 -15.65
CA GLU A 163 0.90 -13.87 -16.28
C GLU A 163 2.16 -13.79 -15.42
N CYS A 164 2.35 -12.69 -14.68
CA CYS A 164 3.45 -12.54 -13.73
C CYS A 164 3.28 -13.37 -12.44
N GLY A 165 2.17 -14.12 -12.32
CA GLY A 165 1.96 -15.10 -11.27
C GLY A 165 1.29 -14.58 -10.00
N LEU A 166 0.90 -13.29 -9.93
CA LEU A 166 0.15 -12.74 -8.81
C LEU A 166 -1.21 -13.45 -8.68
N VAL A 167 -1.54 -13.84 -7.45
CA VAL A 167 -2.81 -14.51 -7.15
C VAL A 167 -3.67 -13.58 -6.32
N THR A 168 -4.87 -13.28 -6.81
CA THR A 168 -5.93 -12.66 -6.03
C THR A 168 -7.02 -13.70 -5.75
N GLU A 169 -7.86 -13.47 -4.74
CA GLU A 169 -8.99 -14.35 -4.44
C GLU A 169 -9.90 -14.56 -5.68
N GLU A 170 -10.15 -13.51 -6.46
CA GLU A 170 -10.91 -13.60 -7.72
C GLU A 170 -10.23 -14.49 -8.78
N ILE A 171 -8.90 -14.52 -8.81
CA ILE A 171 -8.12 -15.34 -9.75
C ILE A 171 -8.04 -16.80 -9.26
N GLN A 172 -8.03 -17.03 -7.94
CA GLN A 172 -7.88 -18.35 -7.32
C GLN A 172 -9.08 -19.27 -7.54
N LEU A 173 -10.28 -18.71 -7.74
CA LEU A 173 -11.52 -19.46 -8.05
C LEU A 173 -11.50 -20.21 -9.39
N LYS A 174 -10.43 -20.09 -10.20
CA LYS A 174 -10.24 -20.81 -11.48
C LYS A 174 -9.31 -22.03 -11.43
N GLY A 175 -9.12 -22.63 -10.25
CA GLY A 175 -8.67 -24.03 -10.14
C GLY A 175 -7.17 -24.30 -10.33
N LYS A 176 -6.29 -23.54 -9.66
CA LYS A 176 -4.87 -23.90 -9.53
C LYS A 176 -4.42 -23.79 -8.07
N SER A 177 -3.57 -24.72 -7.64
CA SER A 177 -2.96 -24.77 -6.31
C SER A 177 -2.34 -23.43 -5.92
N MET A 178 -2.34 -23.13 -4.61
CA MET A 178 -1.77 -21.91 -4.00
C MET A 178 -0.37 -21.64 -4.59
N LYS A 179 -0.26 -20.66 -5.51
CA LYS A 179 1.04 -20.13 -5.92
C LYS A 179 1.52 -19.16 -4.84
N GLU A 180 2.83 -19.11 -4.64
CA GLU A 180 3.58 -18.36 -3.61
C GLU A 180 3.44 -16.82 -3.67
N MET A 181 2.49 -16.27 -4.45
CA MET A 181 2.39 -14.83 -4.76
C MET A 181 0.99 -14.24 -4.48
N GLY A 182 0.28 -14.78 -3.49
CA GLY A 182 -1.03 -14.29 -3.03
C GLY A 182 -0.99 -13.25 -1.91
N GLY A 183 0.21 -12.88 -1.46
CA GLY A 183 0.41 -12.09 -0.26
C GLY A 183 1.84 -12.19 0.28
N TRP A 184 2.08 -11.61 1.45
CA TRP A 184 3.35 -11.74 2.18
C TRP A 184 3.14 -11.57 3.69
N VAL A 185 4.18 -11.90 4.47
CA VAL A 185 4.25 -11.67 5.92
C VAL A 185 5.37 -10.67 6.20
N GLY A 186 5.20 -9.80 7.20
CA GLY A 186 6.22 -8.84 7.60
C GLY A 186 6.47 -7.75 6.56
N GLY A 187 7.72 -7.32 6.46
CA GLY A 187 8.17 -6.29 5.52
C GLY A 187 8.87 -5.14 6.24
N LYS A 188 8.91 -3.98 5.60
CA LYS A 188 9.59 -2.80 6.14
C LYS A 188 8.65 -1.62 6.24
N LEU A 189 8.59 -0.99 7.41
CA LEU A 189 7.96 0.32 7.56
C LEU A 189 8.93 1.41 7.13
N VAL A 190 8.45 2.38 6.36
CA VAL A 190 9.21 3.59 6.03
C VAL A 190 8.33 4.83 6.15
N ILE A 191 8.88 5.91 6.69
CA ILE A 191 8.25 7.24 6.64
C ILE A 191 8.81 7.96 5.43
N VAL A 192 7.94 8.48 4.55
CA VAL A 192 8.32 9.13 3.28
C VAL A 192 7.78 10.54 3.21
N ASP A 193 8.62 11.49 2.79
CA ASP A 193 8.18 12.83 2.44
C ASP A 193 7.40 12.83 1.11
N THR A 194 6.07 12.82 1.20
CA THR A 194 5.17 12.87 0.04
C THR A 194 4.82 14.31 -0.38
N THR A 195 5.60 15.32 0.05
CA THR A 195 5.57 16.66 -0.57
C THR A 195 6.33 16.71 -1.89
N LYS A 196 7.26 15.78 -2.09
CA LYS A 196 8.09 15.68 -3.31
C LYS A 196 7.29 15.11 -4.49
N PRO A 197 7.76 15.29 -5.73
CA PRO A 197 7.29 14.53 -6.89
C PRO A 197 7.36 13.02 -6.64
N VAL A 198 6.46 12.25 -7.27
CA VAL A 198 6.30 10.81 -7.04
C VAL A 198 7.60 10.05 -7.34
N GLU A 199 8.29 10.47 -8.39
CA GLU A 199 9.53 9.89 -8.88
C GLU A 199 10.69 10.04 -7.89
N GLU A 200 10.60 11.02 -6.98
CA GLU A 200 11.60 11.31 -5.94
C GLU A 200 11.28 10.60 -4.61
N TRP A 201 10.12 9.98 -4.45
CA TRP A 201 9.68 9.42 -3.17
C TRP A 201 10.60 8.32 -2.63
N LYS A 202 11.17 7.50 -3.50
CA LYS A 202 12.13 6.45 -3.11
C LYS A 202 13.39 7.02 -2.45
N ASP A 203 13.79 8.23 -2.83
CA ASP A 203 14.96 8.94 -2.32
C ASP A 203 14.58 9.88 -1.16
N SER A 204 13.30 9.91 -0.79
CA SER A 204 12.72 10.80 0.23
C SER A 204 12.29 10.05 1.50
N ILE A 205 12.94 8.93 1.79
CA ILE A 205 12.73 8.14 3.02
C ILE A 205 13.38 8.88 4.19
N LEU A 206 12.60 9.09 5.25
CA LEU A 206 12.96 9.86 6.44
C LEU A 206 13.32 8.99 7.65
N ALA A 207 12.76 7.78 7.71
CA ALA A 207 13.00 6.77 8.75
C ALA A 207 12.55 5.40 8.24
N GLU A 208 13.14 4.33 8.79
CA GLU A 208 12.79 2.96 8.44
C GLU A 208 12.84 2.00 9.65
N ARG A 209 12.02 0.96 9.61
CA ARG A 209 11.98 -0.10 10.63
C ARG A 209 11.58 -1.42 9.99
N GLU A 210 12.44 -2.42 10.12
CA GLU A 210 12.13 -3.78 9.70
C GLU A 210 11.07 -4.40 10.65
N LEU A 211 10.15 -5.15 10.06
CA LEU A 211 9.20 -5.99 10.80
C LEU A 211 9.69 -7.43 10.64
N GLU A 212 10.42 -7.91 11.64
CA GLU A 212 11.00 -9.26 11.68
C GLU A 212 9.95 -10.33 11.36
N LEU A 213 10.37 -11.43 10.71
CA LEU A 213 9.52 -12.57 10.33
C LEU A 213 9.37 -13.59 11.46
#